data_AF-A0A7V8E0U7-F1
#
_entry.id   AF-A0A7V8E0U7-F1
#
_cell.length_a   1.000
_cell.length_b   1.000
_cell.length_c   1.000
_cell.angle_alpha   90.00
_cell.angle_beta   90.00
_cell.angle_gamma   90.00
#
_symmetry.space_group_name_H-M   'P 1'
#
loop_
_entity.id
_entity.type
_entity.pdbx_description
1 polymer ?
#
loop_
_entity_poly.entity_id
_entity_poly.type
_entity_poly.pdbx_seq_one_letter_code
_entity_poly.pdbx_strand_id
1 'polypeptide(L)'
;MIAELSYLFRHAILRDAAYQLQLPSDRSLLHALAFAAIEDAAGGRPQGAAPLDATEPASFQAHFTDPFAEELAEHARLAGGASSTNGDAMSAAWKLYLRRAAELSERSFHHGAAERLWRQHASAVEGVEKGESLRMAANAAHQAGRTLVAERLL
;
A
#
# COMPACT_ATOMS: atom_id res chain seq x y z
N MET A 1 -1.24 -2.49 42.74
CA MET A 1 -2.06 -1.50 42.01
C MET A 1 -1.73 -1.44 40.51
N ILE A 2 -0.46 -1.42 40.09
CA ILE A 2 -0.07 -1.30 38.66
C ILE A 2 -0.28 -2.60 37.85
N ALA A 3 -0.14 -3.78 38.48
CA ALA A 3 -0.27 -5.08 37.81
C ALA A 3 -1.71 -5.40 37.38
N GLU A 4 -2.69 -5.09 38.22
CA GLU A 4 -4.12 -5.29 37.94
C GLU A 4 -4.61 -4.38 36.81
N LEU A 5 -4.17 -3.12 36.82
CA LEU A 5 -4.45 -2.17 35.74
C LEU A 5 -3.83 -2.61 34.41
N SER A 6 -2.60 -3.12 34.46
CA SER A 6 -1.91 -3.66 33.27
C SER A 6 -2.62 -4.91 32.71
N TYR A 7 -3.14 -5.77 33.58
CA TYR A 7 -3.91 -6.94 33.20
C TYR A 7 -5.22 -6.54 32.53
N LEU A 8 -5.98 -5.61 33.11
CA LEU A 8 -7.24 -5.12 32.55
C LEU A 8 -7.02 -4.43 31.19
N PHE A 9 -5.96 -3.63 31.04
CA PHE A 9 -5.63 -2.98 29.78
C PHE A 9 -5.30 -3.99 28.67
N ARG A 10 -4.42 -4.97 28.95
CA ARG A 10 -4.09 -6.03 27.98
C ARG A 10 -5.29 -6.87 27.64
N HIS A 11 -6.14 -7.17 28.61
CA HIS A 11 -7.36 -7.94 28.39
C HIS A 11 -8.39 -7.18 27.55
N ALA A 12 -8.55 -5.87 27.78
CA ALA A 12 -9.42 -5.01 26.97
C ALA A 12 -8.91 -4.90 25.52
N ILE A 13 -7.60 -4.69 25.32
CA ILE A 13 -7.00 -4.63 23.97
C ILE A 13 -7.10 -5.98 23.26
N LEU A 14 -6.78 -7.09 23.93
CA LEU A 14 -6.89 -8.43 23.34
C LEU A 14 -8.33 -8.77 22.98
N ARG A 15 -9.30 -8.34 23.79
CA ARG A 15 -10.72 -8.52 23.49
C ARG A 15 -11.16 -7.65 22.33
N ASP A 16 -10.73 -6.39 22.27
CA ASP A 16 -11.04 -5.51 21.15
C ASP A 16 -10.47 -6.05 19.83
N ALA A 17 -9.22 -6.52 19.85
CA ALA A 17 -8.58 -7.15 18.71
C ALA A 17 -9.23 -8.48 18.31
N ALA A 18 -9.58 -9.33 19.28
CA ALA A 18 -10.17 -10.65 19.03
C ALA A 18 -11.62 -10.58 18.55
N TYR A 19 -12.38 -9.58 19.00
CA TYR A 19 -13.81 -9.46 18.72
C TYR A 19 -14.16 -8.32 17.76
N GLN A 20 -13.17 -7.56 17.28
CA GLN A 20 -13.39 -6.37 16.44
C GLN A 20 -14.50 -5.47 17.00
N LEU A 21 -14.45 -5.17 18.31
CA LEU A 21 -15.56 -4.52 19.00
C LEU A 21 -15.75 -3.05 18.59
N GLN A 22 -14.76 -2.49 17.89
CA GLN A 22 -14.88 -1.19 17.23
C GLN A 22 -15.84 -1.25 16.04
N LEU A 23 -16.67 -0.21 15.91
CA LEU A 23 -17.49 -0.03 14.72
C LEU A 23 -16.58 0.06 13.48
N PRO A 24 -17.01 -0.45 12.31
CA PRO A 24 -16.21 -0.35 11.08
C PRO A 24 -15.76 1.07 10.75
N SER A 25 -16.56 2.08 11.11
CA SER A 25 -16.25 3.51 10.98
C SER A 25 -15.15 4.00 11.93
N ASP A 26 -15.05 3.44 13.13
CA ASP A 26 -14.02 3.84 14.09
C ASP A 26 -12.69 3.22 13.71
N ARG A 27 -12.71 1.97 13.22
CA ARG A 27 -11.51 1.28 12.75
C ARG A 27 -10.88 1.98 11.56
N SER A 28 -11.66 2.38 10.56
CA SER A 28 -11.17 3.14 9.40
C SER A 28 -10.60 4.51 9.80
N LEU A 29 -11.18 5.19 10.80
CA LEU A 29 -10.64 6.43 11.34
C LEU A 29 -9.27 6.19 11.98
N LEU A 30 -9.10 5.09 12.72
CA LEU A 30 -7.77 4.71 13.25
C LEU A 30 -6.77 4.44 12.12
N HIS A 31 -7.19 3.78 11.03
CA HIS A 31 -6.30 3.59 9.88
C HIS A 31 -5.94 4.92 9.20
N ALA A 32 -6.87 5.87 9.12
CA ALA A 32 -6.60 7.21 8.60
C ALA A 32 -5.61 7.98 9.50
N LEU A 33 -5.76 7.87 10.82
CA LEU A 33 -4.83 8.48 11.78
C LEU A 33 -3.44 7.85 11.72
N ALA A 34 -3.35 6.52 11.64
CA ALA A 34 -2.08 5.81 11.49
C ALA A 34 -1.39 6.19 10.17
N PHE A 35 -2.15 6.25 9.07
CA PHE A 35 -1.66 6.75 7.78
C PHE A 35 -1.03 8.15 7.93
N ALA A 36 -1.78 9.10 8.50
CA ALA A 36 -1.31 10.48 8.67
C ALA A 36 -0.05 10.54 9.57
N ALA A 37 -0.04 9.80 10.68
CA ALA A 37 1.10 9.79 11.60
C ALA A 37 2.38 9.25 10.94
N ILE A 38 2.28 8.18 10.15
CA ILE A 38 3.43 7.61 9.43
C ILE A 38 3.91 8.55 8.32
N GLU A 39 2.98 9.11 7.54
CA GLU A 39 3.29 10.05 6.45
C GLU A 39 3.99 11.30 7.02
N ASP A 40 3.46 11.90 8.09
CA ASP A 40 4.03 13.08 8.74
C ASP A 40 5.41 12.79 9.36
N ALA A 41 5.56 11.64 10.05
CA ALA A 41 6.85 11.24 10.63
C ALA A 41 7.92 10.99 9.56
N ALA A 42 7.52 10.59 8.35
CA ALA A 42 8.40 10.36 7.20
C ALA A 42 8.61 11.62 6.33
N GLY A 43 8.18 12.80 6.77
CA GLY A 43 8.43 14.07 6.07
C GLY A 43 7.38 14.44 5.02
N GLY A 44 6.20 13.80 5.07
CA GLY A 44 5.05 14.10 4.22
C GLY A 44 4.96 13.23 2.97
N ARG A 45 4.01 13.58 2.10
CA ARG A 45 3.71 12.79 0.89
C ARG A 45 4.74 13.05 -0.22
N PRO A 46 5.27 12.00 -0.88
CA PRO A 46 6.09 12.17 -2.07
C PRO A 46 5.28 12.80 -3.21
N GLN A 47 5.97 13.52 -4.10
CA GLN A 47 5.35 13.98 -5.33
C GLN A 47 4.93 12.78 -6.20
N GLY A 48 3.82 12.92 -6.92
CA GLY A 48 3.31 11.86 -7.80
C GLY A 48 4.35 11.44 -8.82
N ALA A 49 4.49 10.12 -9.02
CA ALA A 49 5.41 9.58 -10.01
C ALA A 49 4.95 9.91 -11.44
N ALA A 50 5.90 10.07 -12.36
CA ALA A 50 5.59 10.26 -13.78
C ALA A 50 4.76 9.07 -14.31
N PRO A 51 3.93 9.26 -15.35
CA PRO A 51 3.17 8.17 -15.96
C PRO A 51 4.07 6.98 -16.34
N LEU A 52 3.55 5.75 -16.17
CA LEU A 52 4.31 4.53 -16.46
C LEU A 52 4.63 4.37 -17.96
N ASP A 53 3.82 4.97 -18.82
CA ASP A 53 3.92 4.96 -20.28
C ASP A 53 4.71 6.15 -20.86
N ALA A 54 5.37 6.92 -20.00
CA ALA A 54 6.20 8.03 -20.45
C ALA A 54 7.30 7.54 -21.40
N THR A 55 7.47 8.23 -22.54
CA THR A 55 8.49 7.92 -23.56
C THR A 55 9.90 7.91 -22.97
N GLU A 56 10.14 8.77 -21.99
CA GLU A 56 11.33 8.75 -21.13
C GLU A 56 10.87 8.45 -19.70
N PRO A 57 10.98 7.18 -19.24
CA PRO A 57 10.54 6.84 -17.91
C PRO A 57 11.40 7.58 -16.87
N ALA A 58 10.74 8.36 -16.02
CA ALA A 58 11.43 9.06 -14.94
C ALA A 58 12.16 8.03 -14.06
N SER A 59 13.42 8.28 -13.76
CA SER A 59 14.17 7.45 -12.81
C SER A 59 13.48 7.49 -11.46
N PHE A 60 13.27 6.32 -10.84
CA PHE A 60 12.75 6.25 -9.47
C PHE A 60 13.61 7.10 -8.52
N GLN A 61 12.96 8.05 -7.85
CA GLN A 61 13.55 8.90 -6.83
C GLN A 61 13.13 8.38 -5.45
N ALA A 62 14.10 7.96 -4.67
CA ALA A 62 13.87 7.48 -3.32
C ALA A 62 13.32 8.60 -2.43
N HIS A 63 12.36 8.23 -1.58
CA HIS A 63 11.70 9.11 -0.62
C HIS A 63 11.72 8.46 0.77
N PHE A 64 11.65 9.27 1.82
CA PHE A 64 11.69 8.80 3.20
C PHE A 64 10.50 7.89 3.59
N THR A 65 9.39 7.97 2.86
CA THR A 65 8.21 7.09 3.03
C THR A 65 8.39 5.70 2.43
N ASP A 66 9.42 5.47 1.59
CA ASP A 66 9.55 4.21 0.84
C ASP A 66 9.64 2.95 1.69
N PRO A 67 10.37 2.94 2.83
CA PRO A 67 10.37 1.79 3.74
C PRO A 67 8.97 1.44 4.29
N PHE A 68 8.06 2.41 4.30
CA PHE A 68 6.70 2.27 4.84
C PHE A 68 5.63 2.22 3.74
N ALA A 69 6.01 2.19 2.46
CA ALA A 69 5.05 2.36 1.36
C ALA A 69 3.98 1.25 1.33
N GLU A 70 4.33 -0.01 1.59
CA GLU A 70 3.33 -1.10 1.63
C GLU A 70 2.36 -0.93 2.82
N GLU A 71 2.86 -0.50 3.98
CA GLU A 71 2.05 -0.22 5.17
C GLU A 71 1.12 1.00 4.95
N LEU A 72 1.65 2.09 4.41
CA LEU A 72 0.87 3.29 4.05
C LEU A 72 -0.23 2.97 3.03
N ALA A 73 0.06 2.12 2.04
CA ALA A 73 -0.94 1.65 1.09
C ALA A 73 -2.07 0.88 1.78
N GLU A 74 -1.75 -0.02 2.71
CA GLU A 74 -2.75 -0.79 3.43
C GLU A 74 -3.62 0.08 4.35
N HIS A 75 -3.01 1.02 5.09
CA HIS A 75 -3.76 1.96 5.91
C HIS A 75 -4.67 2.87 5.06
N ALA A 76 -4.21 3.36 3.92
CA ALA A 76 -5.03 4.14 2.99
C ALA A 76 -6.23 3.33 2.47
N ARG A 77 -6.02 2.06 2.09
CA ARG A 77 -7.08 1.15 1.64
C ARG A 77 -8.14 0.92 2.72
N LEU A 78 -7.71 0.69 3.96
CA LEU A 78 -8.61 0.44 5.10
C LEU A 78 -9.33 1.72 5.57
N ALA A 79 -8.69 2.89 5.42
CA ALA A 79 -9.28 4.19 5.73
C ALA A 79 -10.38 4.59 4.73
N GLY A 80 -10.22 4.27 3.44
CA GLY A 80 -11.17 4.63 2.38
C GLY A 80 -12.58 4.04 2.54
N GLY A 81 -12.76 3.03 3.39
CA GLY A 81 -14.04 2.34 3.56
C GLY A 81 -15.12 3.07 4.37
N ALA A 82 -14.84 4.22 5.00
CA ALA A 82 -15.77 4.81 5.97
C ALA A 82 -16.26 6.24 5.72
N SER A 83 -15.69 6.97 4.77
CA SER A 83 -16.15 8.32 4.45
C SER A 83 -15.97 8.61 2.96
N SER A 84 -17.05 9.02 2.29
CA SER A 84 -17.02 9.36 0.87
C SER A 84 -16.15 10.59 0.57
N THR A 85 -16.03 11.54 1.51
CA THR A 85 -15.24 12.76 1.31
C THR A 85 -13.73 12.51 1.34
N ASN A 86 -13.26 11.63 2.23
CA ASN A 86 -11.85 11.24 2.30
C ASN A 86 -11.51 10.04 1.39
N GLY A 87 -12.53 9.36 0.85
CA GLY A 87 -12.38 8.16 0.03
C GLY A 87 -11.50 8.39 -1.19
N ASP A 88 -11.68 9.50 -1.91
CA ASP A 88 -10.91 9.80 -3.12
C ASP A 88 -9.44 10.09 -2.81
N ALA A 89 -9.17 10.88 -1.77
CA ALA A 89 -7.81 11.18 -1.33
C ALA A 89 -7.07 9.93 -0.83
N MET A 90 -7.76 9.05 -0.10
CA MET A 90 -7.22 7.77 0.36
C MET A 90 -7.02 6.80 -0.81
N SER A 91 -7.92 6.78 -1.79
CA SER A 91 -7.79 5.98 -3.01
C SER A 91 -6.56 6.43 -3.83
N ALA A 92 -6.35 7.74 -3.97
CA ALA A 92 -5.17 8.29 -4.64
C ALA A 92 -3.86 7.94 -3.88
N ALA A 93 -3.86 8.08 -2.55
CA ALA A 93 -2.72 7.71 -1.71
C ALA A 93 -2.41 6.21 -1.78
N TRP A 94 -3.44 5.36 -1.76
CA TRP A 94 -3.30 3.91 -1.89
C TRP A 94 -2.60 3.53 -3.19
N LYS A 95 -3.04 4.09 -4.33
CA LYS A 95 -2.40 3.86 -5.64
C LYS A 95 -0.95 4.30 -5.66
N LEU A 96 -0.68 5.52 -5.18
CA LEU A 96 0.68 6.08 -5.09
C LEU A 96 1.61 5.16 -4.31
N TYR A 97 1.24 4.78 -3.10
CA TYR A 97 2.10 3.99 -2.23
C TYR A 97 2.21 2.53 -2.67
N LEU A 98 1.17 1.94 -3.29
CA LEU A 98 1.27 0.64 -3.95
C LEU A 98 2.35 0.65 -5.04
N ARG A 99 2.33 1.65 -5.91
CA ARG A 99 3.33 1.81 -6.97
C ARG A 99 4.73 1.95 -6.40
N ARG A 100 4.92 2.84 -5.42
CA ARG A 100 6.24 3.04 -4.79
C ARG A 100 6.77 1.77 -4.11
N ALA A 101 5.90 1.04 -3.42
CA ALA A 101 6.26 -0.24 -2.81
C ALA A 101 6.69 -1.28 -3.85
N ALA A 102 6.00 -1.33 -5.00
CA ALA A 102 6.34 -2.21 -6.11
C ALA A 102 7.71 -1.86 -6.71
N GLU A 103 7.95 -0.58 -7.02
CA GLU A 103 9.21 -0.07 -7.57
C GLU A 103 10.40 -0.33 -6.63
N LEU A 104 10.21 -0.10 -5.32
CA LEU A 104 11.23 -0.42 -4.30
C LEU A 104 11.51 -1.93 -4.22
N SER A 105 10.47 -2.76 -4.28
CA SER A 105 10.59 -4.22 -4.25
C SER A 105 11.36 -4.76 -5.45
N GLU A 106 11.13 -4.21 -6.64
CA GLU A 106 11.92 -4.57 -7.84
C GLU A 106 13.38 -4.21 -7.69
N ARG A 107 13.68 -2.99 -7.23
CA ARG A 107 15.06 -2.52 -7.01
C ARG A 107 15.80 -3.31 -5.94
N SER A 108 15.05 -3.88 -4.98
CA SER A 108 15.59 -4.72 -3.92
C SER A 108 15.61 -6.21 -4.29
N PHE A 109 15.34 -6.56 -5.55
CA PHE A 109 15.27 -7.95 -6.06
C PHE A 109 14.24 -8.84 -5.36
N HIS A 110 13.26 -8.25 -4.69
CA HIS A 110 12.12 -8.95 -4.09
C HIS A 110 11.03 -9.20 -5.14
N HIS A 111 11.36 -9.93 -6.21
CA HIS A 111 10.51 -10.12 -7.39
C HIS A 111 9.12 -10.72 -7.09
N GLY A 112 9.02 -11.57 -6.05
CA GLY A 112 7.74 -12.10 -5.58
C GLY A 112 6.81 -11.02 -5.01
N ALA A 113 7.36 -10.10 -4.20
CA ALA A 113 6.60 -8.99 -3.65
C ALA A 113 6.25 -7.97 -4.74
N ALA A 114 7.19 -7.65 -5.63
CA ALA A 114 6.98 -6.77 -6.76
C ALA A 114 5.82 -7.24 -7.66
N GLU A 115 5.78 -8.52 -8.04
CA GLU A 115 4.67 -9.07 -8.83
C GLU A 115 3.32 -8.91 -8.14
N ARG A 116 3.24 -9.24 -6.84
CA ARG A 116 2.01 -9.06 -6.06
C ARG A 116 1.55 -7.60 -6.04
N LEU A 117 2.47 -6.68 -5.76
CA LEU A 117 2.18 -5.25 -5.63
C LEU A 117 1.77 -4.64 -6.97
N TRP A 118 2.46 -4.98 -8.06
CA TRP A 118 2.09 -4.52 -9.41
C TRP A 118 0.71 -5.02 -9.86
N ARG A 119 0.33 -6.26 -9.50
CA ARG A 119 -1.03 -6.77 -9.77
C ARG A 119 -2.09 -6.04 -8.96
N GLN A 120 -1.80 -5.73 -7.70
CA GLN A 120 -2.70 -4.91 -6.87
C GLN A 120 -2.84 -3.51 -7.46
N HIS A 121 -1.74 -2.88 -7.88
CA HIS A 121 -1.76 -1.59 -8.56
C HIS A 121 -2.61 -1.64 -9.84
N ALA A 122 -2.41 -2.66 -10.69
CA ALA A 122 -3.21 -2.88 -11.90
C ALA A 122 -4.72 -3.05 -11.64
N SER A 123 -5.10 -3.53 -10.45
CA SER A 123 -6.52 -3.62 -10.06
C SER A 123 -7.11 -2.28 -9.61
N ALA A 124 -6.27 -1.32 -9.23
CA ALA A 124 -6.66 0.00 -8.73
C ALA A 124 -6.65 1.10 -9.81
N VAL A 125 -5.99 0.85 -10.95
CA VAL A 125 -5.87 1.80 -12.07
C VAL A 125 -6.56 1.28 -13.33
N GLU A 126 -6.78 2.17 -14.29
CA GLU A 126 -7.47 1.87 -15.55
C GLU A 126 -6.63 2.32 -16.76
N GLY A 127 -7.07 1.97 -17.97
CA GLY A 127 -6.43 2.40 -19.21
C GLY A 127 -5.00 1.89 -19.39
N VAL A 128 -4.13 2.76 -19.91
CA VAL A 128 -2.73 2.42 -20.23
C VAL A 128 -1.94 2.07 -18.97
N GLU A 129 -2.18 2.76 -17.87
CA GLU A 129 -1.47 2.52 -16.60
C GLU A 129 -1.71 1.11 -16.05
N LYS A 130 -2.92 0.56 -16.28
CA LYS A 130 -3.24 -0.84 -15.96
C LYS A 130 -2.42 -1.81 -16.79
N GLY A 131 -2.33 -1.57 -18.10
CA GLY A 131 -1.52 -2.39 -19.01
C GLY A 131 -0.05 -2.39 -18.61
N GLU A 132 0.51 -1.21 -18.33
CA GLU A 132 1.89 -1.10 -17.86
C GLU A 132 2.12 -1.78 -16.51
N SER A 133 1.19 -1.64 -15.57
CA SER A 133 1.26 -2.34 -14.28
C SER A 133 1.25 -3.86 -14.45
N LEU A 134 0.45 -4.40 -15.37
CA LEU A 134 0.43 -5.83 -15.68
C LEU A 134 1.73 -6.29 -16.37
N ARG A 135 2.27 -5.49 -17.29
CA ARG A 135 3.57 -5.74 -17.93
C ARG A 135 4.70 -5.79 -16.90
N MET A 136 4.72 -4.86 -15.95
CA MET A 136 5.69 -4.83 -14.84
C MET A 136 5.52 -6.05 -13.93
N ALA A 137 4.27 -6.43 -13.62
CA ALA A 137 3.98 -7.67 -12.87
C ALA A 137 4.48 -8.93 -13.60
N ALA A 138 4.28 -9.02 -14.91
CA ALA A 138 4.75 -10.12 -15.74
C ALA A 138 6.28 -10.20 -15.74
N ASN A 139 6.97 -9.07 -15.89
CA ASN A 139 8.43 -9.01 -15.79
C ASN A 139 8.92 -9.48 -14.41
N ALA A 140 8.33 -8.98 -13.33
CA ALA A 140 8.66 -9.44 -11.98
C ALA A 140 8.37 -10.95 -11.77
N ALA A 141 7.28 -11.47 -12.34
CA ALA A 141 6.98 -12.91 -12.33
C ALA A 141 8.06 -13.73 -13.06
N HIS A 142 8.49 -13.26 -14.23
CA HIS A 142 9.55 -13.89 -15.02
C HIS A 142 10.89 -13.89 -14.27
N GLN A 143 11.30 -12.76 -13.68
CA GLN A 143 12.52 -12.67 -12.87
C GLN A 143 12.46 -13.57 -11.62
N ALA A 144 11.26 -13.82 -11.08
CA ALA A 144 11.04 -14.79 -10.01
C ALA A 144 11.00 -16.26 -10.47
N GLY A 145 11.24 -16.56 -11.76
CA GLY A 145 11.19 -17.91 -12.33
C GLY A 145 9.77 -18.47 -12.54
N ARG A 146 8.73 -17.64 -12.45
CA ARG A 146 7.32 -18.05 -12.59
C ARG A 146 6.79 -17.74 -13.99
N THR A 147 7.38 -18.37 -15.00
CA THR A 147 7.11 -18.12 -16.43
C THR A 147 5.64 -18.27 -16.81
N LEU A 148 4.96 -19.33 -16.33
CA LEU A 148 3.53 -19.54 -16.58
C LEU A 148 2.64 -18.42 -16.01
N VAL A 149 3.06 -17.76 -14.93
CA VAL A 149 2.34 -16.60 -14.38
C VAL A 149 2.60 -15.37 -15.24
N ALA A 150 3.84 -15.17 -15.68
CA ALA A 150 4.22 -14.06 -16.56
C ALA A 150 3.42 -14.08 -17.88
N GLU A 151 3.32 -15.24 -18.52
CA GLU A 151 2.59 -15.43 -19.79
C GLU A 151 1.10 -15.13 -19.67
N ARG A 152 0.49 -15.37 -18.50
CA ARG A 152 -0.95 -15.11 -18.28
C ARG A 152 -1.27 -13.65 -17.99
N LEU A 153 -0.26 -12.84 -17.68
CA LEU A 153 -0.42 -11.42 -17.37
C LEU A 153 -0.26 -10.51 -18.59
N LEU A 154 0.28 -11.05 -19.70
CA LEU A 154 0.43 -10.38 -21.00
C LEU A 154 -0.74 -10.73 -21.93
#